data_AF-A0A502BSR2-F1
#
_entry.id   AF-A0A502BSR2-F1
#
_cell.length_a   1.000
_cell.length_b   1.000
_cell.length_c   1.000
_cell.angle_alpha   90.00
_cell.angle_beta   90.00
_cell.angle_gamma   90.00
#
_symmetry.space_group_name_H-M   'P 1'
#
loop_
_entity.id
_entity.type
_entity.pdbx_description
1 polymer ?
#
loop_
_entity_poly.entity_id
_entity_poly.type
_entity_poly.pdbx_seq_one_letter_code
_entity_poly.pdbx_strand_id
1 'polypeptide(L)'
;MKHQSYMNRALKARDPRYARILGKLGYSTTALTTETGEPQQPLTVTIPDDWRDLAWPQLKSLAGSVSDEKIKTKEDAVAAIELEIERRGEANS
;
A
#
# COMPACT_ATOMS: atom_id res chain seq x y z
N MET A 1 33.15 13.06 20.21
CA MET A 1 31.79 12.46 20.15
C MET A 1 31.32 12.40 18.70
N LYS A 2 31.30 11.21 18.06
CA LYS A 2 30.95 11.02 16.64
C LYS A 2 29.64 10.22 16.41
N HIS A 3 28.95 9.81 17.48
CA HIS A 3 27.79 8.92 17.40
C HIS A 3 26.52 9.60 16.84
N GLN A 4 26.39 10.92 16.94
CA GLN A 4 25.24 11.68 16.45
C GLN A 4 25.16 11.72 14.91
N SER A 5 26.30 11.71 14.21
CA SER A 5 26.32 11.82 12.74
C SER A 5 25.85 10.55 12.02
N TYR A 6 25.99 9.39 12.66
CA TYR A 6 25.61 8.10 12.08
C TYR A 6 24.09 7.91 12.03
N MET A 7 23.40 8.26 13.12
CA MET A 7 21.93 8.26 13.22
C MET A 7 21.29 9.15 12.15
N ASN A 8 21.76 10.39 12.01
CA ASN A 8 21.22 11.33 11.02
C ASN A 8 21.42 10.86 9.58
N ARG A 9 22.54 10.21 9.26
CA ARG A 9 22.81 9.68 7.92
C ARG A 9 21.94 8.46 7.62
N ALA A 10 21.78 7.54 8.57
CA ALA A 10 20.94 6.36 8.43
C ALA A 10 19.46 6.72 8.25
N LEU A 11 18.95 7.68 9.05
CA LEU A 11 17.59 8.19 8.94
C LEU A 11 17.35 8.95 7.63
N LYS A 12 18.29 9.81 7.22
CA LYS A 12 18.18 10.57 5.96
C LYS A 12 18.25 9.69 4.72
N ALA A 13 19.06 8.63 4.74
CA ALA A 13 19.22 7.73 3.61
C ALA A 13 18.15 6.63 3.53
N ARG A 14 17.34 6.45 4.59
CA ARG A 14 16.35 5.35 4.71
C ARG A 14 16.93 3.99 4.29
N ASP A 15 18.20 3.75 4.60
CA ASP A 15 18.91 2.57 4.10
C ASP A 15 18.55 1.34 4.96
N PRO A 16 18.00 0.27 4.33
CA PRO A 16 17.48 -0.90 5.03
C PRO A 16 18.56 -1.69 5.77
N ARG A 17 19.84 -1.52 5.43
CA ARG A 17 20.95 -2.13 6.17
C ARG A 17 21.02 -1.62 7.61
N TYR A 18 20.60 -0.38 7.85
CA TYR A 18 20.61 0.22 9.18
C TYR A 18 19.44 -0.23 10.06
N ALA A 19 18.33 -0.67 9.47
CA ALA A 19 17.20 -1.23 10.23
C ALA A 19 17.65 -2.44 11.08
N ARG A 20 18.45 -3.35 10.50
CA ARG A 20 18.94 -4.53 11.23
C ARG A 20 19.86 -4.18 12.41
N ILE A 21 20.68 -3.14 12.27
CA ILE A 21 21.60 -2.69 13.34
C ILE A 21 20.82 -1.98 14.44
N LEU A 22 19.88 -1.11 14.07
CA LEU A 22 19.08 -0.34 15.02
C LEU A 22 18.13 -1.22 15.83
N GLY A 23 17.56 -2.25 15.21
CA GLY A 23 16.75 -3.26 15.93
C GLY A 23 17.58 -4.03 16.96
N LYS A 24 18.83 -4.40 16.64
CA LYS A 24 19.75 -5.02 17.61
C LYS A 24 20.12 -4.12 18.78
N LEU A 25 20.12 -2.81 18.56
CA LEU A 25 20.40 -1.80 19.58
C LEU A 25 19.15 -1.40 20.38
N GLY A 26 17.99 -2.01 20.10
CA GLY A 26 16.72 -1.74 20.78
C GLY A 26 16.02 -0.45 20.32
N TYR A 27 16.49 0.19 19.24
CA TYR A 27 15.82 1.34 18.65
C TYR A 27 14.64 0.87 17.78
N SER A 28 13.55 1.65 17.81
CA SER A 28 12.39 1.37 16.96
C SER A 28 12.76 1.57 15.47
N THR A 29 12.74 0.48 14.71
CA THR A 29 13.11 0.45 13.29
C THR A 29 11.93 0.73 12.36
N THR A 30 10.73 0.99 12.90
CA THR A 30 9.50 1.18 12.13
C THR A 30 9.59 2.34 11.13
N ALA A 31 10.42 3.35 11.39
CA ALA A 31 10.69 4.45 10.46
C ALA A 31 11.68 4.10 9.32
N LEU A 32 12.36 2.94 9.40
CA LEU A 32 13.44 2.52 8.49
C LEU A 32 13.14 1.21 7.74
N THR A 33 12.19 0.43 8.21
CA THR A 33 11.58 -0.62 7.42
C THR A 33 10.79 0.06 6.30
N THR A 34 11.36 0.03 5.11
CA THR A 34 10.68 0.32 3.84
C THR A 34 9.64 -0.76 3.54
N GLU A 35 8.74 -1.01 4.49
CA GLU A 35 7.45 -1.57 4.18
C GLU A 35 6.56 -0.35 4.00
N THR A 36 6.28 -0.05 2.73
CA THR A 36 5.17 0.78 2.30
C THR A 36 3.89 0.13 2.83
N GLY A 37 3.65 0.30 4.12
CA GLY A 37 2.42 -0.04 4.82
C GLY A 37 1.92 1.26 5.39
N GLU A 38 1.32 2.10 4.54
CA GLU A 38 0.49 3.17 5.04
C GLU A 38 -0.53 2.55 5.99
N PRO A 39 -0.75 3.12 7.19
CA PRO A 39 -1.89 2.74 8.00
C PRO A 39 -3.12 3.17 7.22
N GLN A 40 -3.70 2.25 6.45
CA GLN A 40 -4.97 2.46 5.78
C GLN A 40 -6.00 2.59 6.89
N GLN A 41 -6.31 3.85 7.21
CA GLN A 41 -7.64 4.27 7.61
C GLN A 41 -8.66 3.53 6.72
N PRO A 42 -9.91 3.29 7.16
CA PRO A 42 -10.95 2.77 6.27
C PRO A 42 -11.20 3.80 5.16
N LEU A 43 -10.36 3.76 4.13
CA LEU A 43 -10.42 4.58 2.94
C LEU A 43 -11.58 3.99 2.16
N THR A 44 -12.70 4.70 2.13
CA THR A 44 -13.68 4.54 1.06
C THR A 44 -12.90 4.57 -0.25
N VAL A 45 -12.63 3.40 -0.84
CA VAL A 45 -11.86 3.30 -2.08
C VAL A 45 -12.64 4.06 -3.13
N THR A 46 -12.11 5.18 -3.59
CA THR A 46 -12.74 5.97 -4.65
C THR A 46 -12.44 5.28 -5.97
N ILE A 47 -13.47 4.70 -6.59
CA ILE A 47 -13.37 4.08 -7.91
C ILE A 47 -13.61 5.21 -8.93
N PRO A 48 -12.61 5.61 -9.75
CA PRO A 48 -12.79 6.64 -10.78
C PRO A 48 -13.71 6.16 -11.90
N ASP A 49 -14.43 7.03 -12.61
CA ASP A 49 -15.33 6.62 -13.70
C ASP A 49 -14.57 5.94 -14.87
N ASP A 50 -13.36 6.41 -15.18
CA ASP A 50 -12.51 5.85 -16.26
C ASP A 50 -11.63 4.67 -15.79
N TRP A 51 -12.06 3.94 -14.74
CA TRP A 51 -11.25 2.89 -14.13
C TRP A 51 -10.89 1.74 -15.09
N ARG A 52 -11.67 1.51 -16.15
CA ARG A 52 -11.42 0.48 -17.17
C ARG A 52 -10.24 0.80 -18.09
N ASP A 53 -9.91 2.09 -18.24
CA ASP A 53 -8.81 2.57 -19.08
C ASP A 53 -7.49 2.64 -18.32
N LEU A 54 -7.52 2.35 -17.00
CA LEU A 54 -6.31 2.28 -16.19
C LEU A 54 -5.34 1.21 -16.70
N ALA A 55 -4.04 1.51 -16.58
CA ALA A 55 -3.01 0.54 -16.89
C ALA A 55 -3.12 -0.68 -15.96
N TRP A 56 -2.76 -1.86 -16.47
CA TRP A 56 -2.88 -3.13 -15.73
C TRP A 56 -2.37 -3.08 -14.27
N PRO A 57 -1.19 -2.51 -13.95
CA PRO A 57 -0.73 -2.42 -12.57
C PRO A 57 -1.67 -1.61 -11.65
N GLN A 58 -2.25 -0.52 -12.16
CA GLN A 58 -3.18 0.35 -11.43
C GLN A 58 -4.53 -0.33 -11.26
N LEU A 59 -5.04 -0.95 -12.33
CA LEU A 59 -6.30 -1.68 -12.33
C LEU A 59 -6.25 -2.86 -11.35
N LYS A 60 -5.14 -3.60 -11.30
CA LYS A 60 -4.90 -4.66 -10.32
C LYS A 60 -4.84 -4.13 -8.88
N SER A 61 -4.18 -3.00 -8.66
CA SER A 61 -4.10 -2.38 -7.33
C SER A 61 -5.48 -1.90 -6.86
N LEU A 62 -6.28 -1.32 -7.75
CA LEU A 62 -7.64 -0.89 -7.48
C LEU A 62 -8.52 -2.10 -7.13
N ALA A 63 -8.48 -3.16 -7.95
CA ALA A 63 -9.22 -4.39 -7.70
C ALA A 63 -8.84 -5.04 -6.35
N GLY A 64 -7.55 -5.09 -6.00
CA GLY A 64 -7.11 -5.62 -4.70
C GLY A 64 -7.42 -4.72 -3.50
N SER A 65 -7.82 -3.47 -3.73
CA SER A 65 -8.28 -2.57 -2.66
C SER A 65 -9.78 -2.68 -2.40
N VAL A 66 -10.56 -3.14 -3.38
CA VAL A 66 -12.02 -3.32 -3.28
C VAL A 66 -12.43 -4.77 -3.03
N SER A 67 -11.54 -5.72 -3.31
CA SER A 67 -11.77 -7.16 -3.16
C SER A 67 -10.57 -7.83 -2.50
N ASP A 68 -10.85 -8.75 -1.58
CA ASP A 68 -9.85 -9.61 -0.94
C ASP A 68 -9.45 -10.81 -1.82
N GLU A 69 -10.07 -10.96 -3.00
CA GLU A 69 -9.79 -12.07 -3.91
C GLU A 69 -8.45 -11.94 -4.63
N LYS A 70 -7.88 -13.09 -4.99
CA LYS A 70 -6.60 -13.15 -5.68
C LYS A 70 -6.75 -12.80 -7.17
N ILE A 71 -6.54 -11.53 -7.50
CA ILE A 71 -6.53 -11.02 -8.88
C ILE A 71 -5.34 -11.58 -9.69
N LYS A 72 -5.62 -12.45 -10.67
CA LYS A 72 -4.58 -13.04 -11.57
C LYS A 72 -4.64 -12.47 -12.98
N THR A 73 -5.85 -12.18 -13.48
CA THR A 73 -6.11 -11.71 -14.84
C THR A 73 -6.77 -10.32 -14.86
N LYS A 74 -6.83 -9.70 -16.04
CA LYS A 74 -7.51 -8.40 -16.20
C LYS A 74 -9.01 -8.55 -15.95
N GLU A 75 -9.57 -9.67 -16.38
CA GLU A 75 -10.97 -10.05 -16.23
C GLU A 75 -11.33 -10.21 -14.75
N ASP A 76 -10.49 -10.86 -13.95
CA ASP A 76 -10.69 -10.99 -12.49
C ASP A 76 -10.77 -9.61 -11.82
N ALA A 77 -9.90 -8.70 -12.25
CA ALA A 77 -9.83 -7.35 -11.71
C ALA A 77 -11.06 -6.51 -12.07
N VAL A 78 -11.52 -6.64 -13.31
CA VAL A 78 -12.75 -5.98 -13.78
C VAL A 78 -13.96 -6.50 -13.01
N ALA A 79 -14.10 -7.81 -12.87
CA ALA A 79 -15.19 -8.43 -12.12
C ALA A 79 -15.21 -8.00 -10.65
N ALA A 80 -14.04 -7.93 -10.01
CA ALA A 80 -13.93 -7.47 -8.61
C ALA A 80 -14.39 -6.01 -8.43
N ILE A 81 -14.05 -5.13 -9.37
CA ILE A 81 -14.43 -3.71 -9.30
C ILE A 81 -15.93 -3.53 -9.61
N GLU A 82 -16.46 -4.26 -10.60
CA GLU A 82 -17.90 -4.24 -10.92
C GLU A 82 -18.75 -4.70 -9.74
N LEU A 83 -18.34 -5.78 -9.08
CA LEU A 83 -19.04 -6.31 -7.92
C LEU A 83 -19.06 -5.29 -6.76
N GLU A 84 -17.97 -4.53 -6.56
CA GLU A 84 -17.95 -3.45 -5.57
C GLU A 84 -18.85 -2.27 -5.98
N ILE A 85 -18.91 -1.91 -7.27
CA ILE A 85 -19.83 -0.87 -7.77
C ILE A 85 -21.29 -1.30 -7.56
N GLU A 86 -21.62 -2.56 -7.88
CA GLU A 86 -22.96 -3.13 -7.68
C GLU A 86 -23.34 -3.11 -6.19
N ARG A 87 -22.46 -3.59 -5.30
CA ARG A 87 -22.65 -3.52 -3.84
C ARG A 87 -22.95 -2.09 -3.37
N ARG A 88 -22.26 -1.09 -3.94
CA ARG A 88 -22.47 0.33 -3.60
C ARG A 88 -23.76 0.89 -4.20
N GLY A 89 -24.15 0.45 -5.38
CA GLY A 89 -25.41 0.82 -6.02
C GLY A 89 -26.62 0.30 -5.24
N GLU A 90 -26.54 -0.93 -4.74
CA GLU A 90 -27.58 -1.53 -3.90
C GLU A 90 -27.67 -0.88 -2.51
N ALA A 91 -26.54 -0.51 -1.90
CA ALA A 91 -26.51 0.13 -0.58
C ALA A 91 -27.10 1.56 -0.57
N ASN A 92 -27.29 2.16 -1.73
CA ASN A 92 -27.72 3.56 -1.89
C ASN A 92 -29.11 3.70 -2.54
N SER A 93 -29.87 2.60 -2.64
CA SER A 93 -31.21 2.54 -3.24
C SER A 93 -32.31 2.14 -2.25
#